data_AF-A0AAN8TUA0-F1
#
_entry.id   AF-A0AAN8TUA0-F1
#
_cell.length_a   1.000
_cell.length_b   1.000
_cell.length_c   1.000
_cell.angle_alpha   90.00
_cell.angle_beta   90.00
_cell.angle_gamma   90.00
#
_symmetry.space_group_name_H-M   'P 1'
#
loop_
_entity.id
_entity.type
_entity.pdbx_description
1 polymer ?
#
loop_
_entity_poly.entity_id
_entity_poly.type
_entity_poly.pdbx_seq_one_letter_code
_entity_poly.pdbx_strand_id
1 'polypeptide(L)'
;MRLYPPVPQDSKQVMEDEIWPNGTKVKKRTRVYYNIYAMGRSTELWVEDLKDFNPKRWLERDGNTGDWSFIARDPFSYPMFQAGPRTCLGKLGYNLIYGSSMTSKMKNGFPLTKREVLLRRNPIIE
;
A
#
# COMPACT_ATOMS: atom_id res chain seq x y z
N MET A 1 -0.79 4.54 -2.18
CA MET A 1 -1.15 3.28 -2.88
C MET A 1 -2.36 2.57 -2.27
N ARG A 2 -2.58 2.59 -0.95
CA ARG A 2 -3.78 2.02 -0.29
C ARG A 2 -5.12 2.27 -0.99
N LEU A 3 -5.48 3.53 -1.22
CA LEU A 3 -6.78 3.88 -1.83
C LEU A 3 -6.82 3.54 -3.32
N TYR A 4 -5.73 3.74 -4.04
CA TYR A 4 -5.67 3.56 -5.50
C TYR A 4 -4.47 2.68 -5.84
N PRO A 5 -4.59 1.35 -5.65
CA PRO A 5 -3.53 0.43 -6.00
C PRO A 5 -3.40 0.31 -7.53
N PRO A 6 -2.18 0.27 -8.09
CA PRO A 6 -1.98 0.04 -9.53
C PRO A 6 -2.54 -1.32 -10.00
N VAL A 7 -2.47 -2.33 -9.14
CA VAL A 7 -3.07 -3.65 -9.33
C VAL A 7 -4.10 -3.88 -8.22
N PRO A 8 -5.41 -3.78 -8.51
CA PRO A 8 -6.45 -3.83 -7.47
C PRO A 8 -6.79 -5.25 -6.99
N GLN A 9 -6.44 -6.28 -7.74
CA GLN A 9 -6.70 -7.67 -7.42
C GLN A 9 -5.60 -8.54 -8.01
N ASP A 10 -5.24 -9.61 -7.31
CA ASP A 10 -4.34 -10.64 -7.82
C ASP A 10 -4.88 -12.03 -7.45
N SER A 11 -4.32 -13.06 -8.08
CA SER A 11 -4.75 -14.43 -7.96
C SER A 11 -3.59 -15.40 -7.83
N LYS A 12 -3.83 -16.51 -7.14
CA LYS A 12 -2.94 -17.67 -7.07
C LYS A 12 -3.73 -18.92 -7.44
N GLN A 13 -3.05 -19.94 -7.95
CA GLN A 13 -3.67 -21.24 -8.23
C GLN A 13 -3.17 -22.27 -7.23
N VAL A 14 -4.11 -23.02 -6.68
CA VAL A 14 -3.86 -24.12 -5.76
C VAL A 14 -3.24 -25.29 -6.53
N MET A 15 -2.08 -25.77 -6.09
CA MET A 15 -1.33 -26.82 -6.78
C MET A 15 -1.71 -28.24 -6.32
N GLU A 16 -2.24 -28.38 -5.11
CA GLU A 16 -2.63 -29.63 -4.46
C GLU A 16 -3.84 -29.39 -3.56
N ASP A 17 -4.62 -30.43 -3.26
CA ASP A 17 -5.76 -30.30 -2.35
C ASP A 17 -5.27 -29.90 -0.96
N GLU A 18 -5.85 -28.83 -0.39
CA GLU A 18 -5.40 -28.24 0.87
C GLU A 18 -6.58 -27.88 1.77
N ILE A 19 -6.33 -27.83 3.09
CA ILE A 19 -7.25 -27.30 4.08
C ILE A 19 -6.61 -26.05 4.68
N TRP A 20 -7.27 -24.91 4.50
CA TRP A 20 -6.81 -23.64 5.05
C TRP A 20 -6.93 -23.60 6.58
N PRO A 21 -6.24 -22.66 7.25
CA PRO A 21 -6.26 -22.54 8.71
C PRO A 21 -7.66 -22.39 9.33
N ASN A 22 -8.63 -21.88 8.57
CA ASN A 22 -10.02 -21.73 8.99
C ASN A 22 -10.90 -22.97 8.69
N GLY A 23 -10.30 -24.08 8.24
CA GLY A 23 -11.00 -25.31 7.87
C GLY A 23 -11.53 -25.35 6.42
N THR A 24 -11.34 -24.29 5.63
CA THR A 24 -11.82 -24.26 4.23
C THR A 24 -11.05 -25.26 3.38
N LYS A 25 -11.76 -26.18 2.73
CA LYS A 25 -11.17 -27.15 1.80
C LYS A 25 -11.08 -26.52 0.41
N VAL A 26 -9.87 -26.45 -0.13
CA VAL A 26 -9.61 -25.95 -1.48
C VAL A 26 -9.03 -27.06 -2.34
N LYS A 27 -9.60 -27.24 -3.52
CA LYS A 27 -9.18 -28.28 -4.46
C LYS A 27 -8.05 -27.80 -5.37
N LYS A 28 -7.21 -28.73 -5.79
CA LYS A 28 -6.22 -28.53 -6.84
C LYS A 28 -6.85 -27.83 -8.05
N ARG A 29 -6.09 -26.92 -8.66
CA ARG A 29 -6.47 -26.05 -9.79
C ARG A 29 -7.45 -24.93 -9.46
N THR A 30 -7.97 -24.83 -8.23
CA THR A 30 -8.80 -23.69 -7.80
C THR A 30 -7.99 -22.41 -7.86
N ARG A 31 -8.56 -21.34 -8.42
CA ARG A 31 -7.98 -19.99 -8.36
C ARG A 31 -8.50 -19.25 -7.14
N VAL A 32 -7.58 -18.73 -6.36
CA VAL A 32 -7.83 -17.94 -5.16
C VAL A 32 -7.51 -16.51 -5.49
N TYR A 33 -8.46 -15.61 -5.24
CA TYR A 33 -8.31 -14.19 -5.50
C TYR A 33 -8.28 -13.43 -4.18
N TYR A 34 -7.44 -12.41 -4.10
CA TYR A 34 -7.48 -11.43 -3.04
C TYR A 34 -7.53 -10.03 -3.64
N ASN A 35 -8.44 -9.22 -3.10
CA ASN A 35 -8.76 -7.91 -3.65
C ASN A 35 -8.08 -6.82 -2.82
N ILE A 36 -6.92 -6.37 -3.30
CA ILE A 36 -6.09 -5.34 -2.67
C ILE A 36 -6.87 -4.02 -2.52
N TYR A 37 -7.73 -3.69 -3.50
CA TYR A 37 -8.55 -2.48 -3.47
C TYR A 37 -9.57 -2.49 -2.32
N ALA A 38 -10.22 -3.63 -2.09
CA ALA A 38 -11.16 -3.84 -1.00
C ALA A 38 -10.44 -3.95 0.34
N MET A 39 -9.34 -4.70 0.42
CA MET A 39 -8.50 -4.80 1.62
C MET A 39 -8.00 -3.43 2.08
N GLY A 40 -7.64 -2.55 1.15
CA GLY A 40 -7.26 -1.17 1.44
C GLY A 40 -8.36 -0.33 2.10
N ARG A 41 -9.61 -0.81 2.11
CA ARG A 41 -10.81 -0.12 2.65
C ARG A 41 -11.56 -0.94 3.70
N SER A 42 -11.06 -2.12 4.07
CA SER A 42 -11.71 -2.96 5.08
C SER A 42 -11.61 -2.32 6.45
N THR A 43 -12.74 -2.21 7.16
CA THR A 43 -12.83 -1.77 8.56
C THR A 43 -12.06 -2.68 9.51
N GLU A 44 -11.91 -3.96 9.16
CA GLU A 44 -11.16 -4.93 9.95
C GLU A 44 -9.64 -4.67 9.91
N LEU A 45 -9.15 -4.14 8.78
CA LEU A 45 -7.73 -3.84 8.58
C LEU A 45 -7.38 -2.37 8.86
N TRP A 46 -8.36 -1.47 8.72
CA TRP A 46 -8.21 -0.02 8.83
C TRP A 46 -9.32 0.53 9.73
N VAL A 47 -8.98 0.78 11.00
CA VAL A 47 -9.95 1.22 12.02
C VAL A 47 -10.42 2.67 11.80
N GLU A 48 -9.58 3.53 11.21
CA GLU A 48 -9.84 4.97 11.05
C GLU A 48 -9.59 5.46 9.62
N ASP A 49 -10.29 6.53 9.20
CA ASP A 49 -10.02 7.29 7.97
C ASP A 49 -10.01 6.43 6.69
N LEU A 50 -11.03 5.57 6.53
CA LEU A 50 -11.11 4.58 5.46
C LEU A 50 -11.01 5.18 4.06
N LYS A 51 -11.66 6.32 3.85
CA LYS A 51 -11.72 7.01 2.55
C LYS A 51 -10.71 8.15 2.45
N ASP A 52 -10.14 8.56 3.59
CA ASP A 52 -9.30 9.74 3.63
C ASP A 52 -7.84 9.42 3.29
N PHE A 53 -7.29 10.33 2.51
CA PHE A 53 -5.87 10.36 2.25
C PHE A 53 -5.16 10.95 3.47
N ASN A 54 -4.75 10.07 4.38
CA ASN A 54 -4.00 10.42 5.59
C ASN A 54 -2.54 9.87 5.51
N PRO A 55 -1.56 10.68 5.06
CA PRO A 55 -0.15 10.28 5.01
C PRO A 55 0.50 10.05 6.37
N LYS A 56 0.03 10.73 7.43
CA LYS A 56 0.61 10.64 8.77
C LYS A 56 0.55 9.24 9.35
N ARG A 57 -0.43 8.42 8.92
CA ARG A 57 -0.56 7.01 9.32
C ARG A 57 0.68 6.17 9.03
N TRP A 58 1.50 6.56 8.07
CA TRP A 58 2.70 5.83 7.69
C TRP A 58 3.95 6.33 8.42
N LEU A 59 3.78 7.24 9.37
CA LEU A 59 4.86 7.94 10.03
C LEU A 59 4.72 7.83 11.54
N GLU A 60 5.85 7.60 12.19
CA GLU A 60 6.00 7.69 13.63
C GLU A 60 6.99 8.80 13.96
N ARG A 61 6.75 9.49 15.08
CA ARG A 61 7.71 10.47 15.59
C ARG A 61 8.41 9.87 16.81
N ASP A 62 9.72 9.81 16.75
CA ASP A 62 10.54 9.38 17.88
C ASP A 62 10.40 10.39 19.02
N GLY A 63 10.07 9.92 20.23
CA GLY A 63 9.84 10.78 21.39
C GLY A 63 11.13 11.42 21.95
N ASN A 64 12.29 10.82 21.71
CA ASN A 64 13.58 11.26 22.22
C ASN A 64 14.30 12.19 21.24
N THR A 65 14.31 11.84 19.96
CA THR A 65 15.02 12.62 18.93
C THR A 65 14.10 13.61 18.22
N GLY A 66 12.79 13.38 18.24
CA GLY A 66 11.81 14.19 17.52
C GLY A 66 11.79 13.94 16.00
N ASP A 67 12.56 12.99 15.50
CA ASP A 67 12.62 12.62 14.08
C ASP A 67 11.41 11.82 13.63
N TRP A 68 11.07 11.97 12.35
CA TRP A 68 10.02 11.18 11.70
C TRP A 68 10.61 9.95 11.00
N SER A 69 10.02 8.79 11.23
CA SER A 69 10.37 7.53 10.59
C SER A 69 9.15 6.90 9.92
N PHE A 70 9.39 6.01 8.93
CA PHE A 70 8.31 5.29 8.28
C PHE A 70 7.94 4.02 9.04
N ILE A 71 6.65 3.81 9.23
CA ILE A 71 6.11 2.58 9.81
C ILE A 71 5.80 1.60 8.69
N ALA A 72 6.50 0.47 8.68
CA ALA A 72 6.17 -0.64 7.79
C ALA A 72 4.88 -1.33 8.26
N ARG A 73 4.01 -1.69 7.32
CA ARG A 73 2.86 -2.55 7.59
C ARG A 73 3.15 -3.98 7.17
N ASP A 74 2.47 -4.89 7.84
CA ASP A 74 2.49 -6.31 7.50
C ASP A 74 2.12 -6.52 6.00
N PRO A 75 2.94 -7.26 5.23
CA PRO A 75 2.70 -7.48 3.81
C PRO A 75 1.41 -8.26 3.49
N PHE A 76 0.87 -9.05 4.41
CA PHE A 76 -0.37 -9.80 4.17
C PHE A 76 -1.61 -8.94 4.40
N SER A 77 -1.54 -7.99 5.34
CA SER A 77 -2.57 -7.00 5.63
C SER A 77 -2.56 -5.84 4.61
N TYR A 78 -1.39 -5.53 4.04
CA TYR A 78 -1.21 -4.48 3.03
C TYR A 78 -0.34 -4.96 1.84
N PRO A 79 -0.86 -5.84 0.96
CA PRO A 79 -0.09 -6.56 -0.07
C PRO A 79 0.18 -5.74 -1.33
N MET A 80 0.54 -4.46 -1.20
CA MET A 80 0.81 -3.59 -2.36
C MET A 80 1.93 -4.09 -3.26
N PHE A 81 2.90 -4.76 -2.65
CA PHE A 81 4.03 -5.38 -3.34
C PHE A 81 4.02 -6.89 -3.19
N GLN A 82 2.83 -7.50 -2.97
CA GLN A 82 2.67 -8.91 -2.64
C GLN A 82 3.34 -9.27 -1.30
N ALA A 83 3.24 -10.54 -0.91
CA ALA A 83 3.87 -11.10 0.27
C ALA A 83 4.54 -12.46 -0.05
N GLY A 84 5.43 -12.90 0.84
CA GLY A 84 6.08 -14.20 0.74
C GLY A 84 7.09 -14.32 -0.43
N PRO A 85 7.35 -15.54 -0.93
CA PRO A 85 8.38 -15.80 -1.94
C PRO A 85 8.18 -15.09 -3.28
N ARG A 86 6.96 -14.59 -3.55
CA ARG A 86 6.62 -13.86 -4.78
C ARG A 86 6.44 -12.36 -4.55
N THR A 87 7.10 -11.82 -3.52
CA THR A 87 7.17 -10.38 -3.26
C THR A 87 7.77 -9.66 -4.48
N CYS A 88 7.19 -8.51 -4.84
CA CYS A 88 7.66 -7.70 -5.95
C CYS A 88 9.08 -7.18 -5.69
N LEU A 89 10.01 -7.46 -6.62
CA LEU A 89 11.40 -6.98 -6.54
C LEU A 89 11.50 -5.45 -6.56
N GLY A 90 10.54 -4.78 -7.21
CA GLY A 90 10.45 -3.31 -7.26
C GLY A 90 10.19 -2.66 -5.90
N LYS A 91 9.79 -3.42 -4.87
CA LYS A 91 9.60 -2.92 -3.50
C LYS A 91 10.87 -2.25 -2.95
N LEU A 92 12.04 -2.85 -3.22
CA LEU A 92 13.32 -2.34 -2.73
C LEU A 92 13.65 -0.98 -3.37
N GLY A 93 13.54 -0.89 -4.70
CA GLY A 93 13.75 0.37 -5.42
C GLY A 93 12.76 1.46 -5.00
N TYR A 94 11.49 1.10 -4.81
CA TYR A 94 10.47 2.03 -4.31
C TYR A 94 10.83 2.59 -2.93
N ASN A 95 11.22 1.74 -1.98
CA ASN A 95 11.57 2.18 -0.63
C ASN A 95 12.80 3.12 -0.63
N LEU A 96 13.82 2.82 -1.43
CA LEU A 96 15.04 3.62 -1.51
C LEU A 96 14.79 5.02 -2.10
N ILE A 97 13.98 5.11 -3.15
CA ILE A 97 13.76 6.36 -3.91
C ILE A 97 12.64 7.21 -3.30
N TYR A 98 11.50 6.58 -2.98
CA TYR A 98 10.32 7.31 -2.52
C TYR A 98 10.28 7.50 -0.99
N GLY A 99 10.93 6.62 -0.22
CA GLY A 99 11.02 6.78 1.23
C GLY A 99 11.85 8.01 1.62
N SER A 100 13.06 8.13 1.07
CA SER A 100 14.00 9.23 1.35
C SER A 100 13.50 10.60 0.85
N SER A 101 12.89 10.65 -0.34
CA SER A 101 12.37 11.91 -0.90
C SER A 101 11.11 12.40 -0.21
N MET A 102 10.27 11.50 0.29
CA MET A 102 9.04 11.86 1.01
C MET A 102 9.35 12.36 2.42
N THR A 103 10.28 11.75 3.17
CA THR A 103 10.72 12.28 4.47
C THR A 103 11.34 13.66 4.34
N SER A 104 12.15 13.91 3.31
CA SER A 104 12.73 15.23 3.04
C SER A 104 11.67 16.30 2.76
N LYS A 105 10.65 15.98 1.93
CA LYS A 105 9.54 16.92 1.64
C LYS A 105 8.63 17.17 2.83
N MET A 106 8.45 16.19 3.73
CA MET A 106 7.65 16.37 4.94
C MET A 106 8.38 17.17 6.03
N LYS A 107 9.72 17.06 6.14
CA LYS A 107 10.53 17.89 7.04
C LYS A 107 10.45 19.39 6.68
N ASN A 108 10.28 19.71 5.40
CA ASN A 108 10.28 21.09 4.89
C ASN A 108 8.89 21.73 4.76
N GLY A 109 7.82 21.04 5.16
CA GLY A 109 6.45 21.53 5.05
C GLY A 109 5.91 21.45 3.61
N PHE A 110 4.71 20.90 3.44
CA PHE A 110 4.02 20.86 2.15
C PHE A 110 3.01 22.01 2.06
N PRO A 111 3.23 23.03 1.20
CA PRO A 111 2.12 23.73 0.57
C PRO A 111 1.79 22.93 -0.70
N LEU A 112 0.91 21.94 -0.59
CA LEU A 112 0.24 21.43 -1.79
C LEU A 112 -1.23 21.73 -1.63
N THR A 113 -1.61 22.91 -2.11
CA THR A 113 -3.01 23.24 -2.25
C THR A 113 -3.57 22.48 -3.46
N LYS A 114 -4.85 22.09 -3.38
CA LYS A 114 -5.59 21.33 -4.42
C LYS A 114 -5.45 21.92 -5.83
N ARG A 115 -5.15 23.22 -5.93
CA ARG A 115 -4.98 24.00 -7.17
C ARG A 115 -3.70 23.66 -7.94
N GLU A 116 -2.61 23.33 -7.26
CA GLU A 116 -1.30 23.12 -7.89
C GLU A 116 -1.18 21.75 -8.56
N VAL A 117 -1.96 20.75 -8.11
CA VAL A 117 -2.01 19.41 -8.70
C VAL A 117 -2.80 19.40 -10.01
N LEU A 118 -3.84 20.23 -10.12
CA LEU A 118 -4.67 20.36 -11.34
C LEU A 118 -3.93 21.11 -12.47
N LEU A 119 -3.12 22.12 -12.14
CA LEU A 119 -2.39 22.93 -13.12
C LEU A 119 -1.22 22.20 -13.81
N ARG A 120 -0.83 21.01 -13.34
CA ARG A 120 0.21 20.18 -14.00
C ARG A 120 -0.35 19.19 -15.03
N ARG A 121 -1.67 19.17 -15.27
CA ARG A 121 -2.27 18.42 -16.39
C ARG A 121 -2.39 19.34 -17.61
N ASN A 122 -1.40 19.21 -18.50
CA ASN A 122 -1.34 19.65 -19.91
C ASN A 122 -1.28 21.15 -20.23
N PRO A 123 -0.15 21.58 -20.85
CA PRO A 123 -0.15 22.62 -21.86
C PRO A 123 0.54 22.11 -23.13
N ILE A 124 -0.05 21.15 -23.84
CA ILE A 124 0.31 20.85 -25.24
C ILE A 124 -0.94 20.32 -25.92
N ILE A 125 -1.81 21.20 -26.44
CA ILE A 125 -2.40 21.19 -27.80
C ILE A 125 -2.99 22.60 -28.01
N GLU A 126 -2.29 23.44 -28.78
CA GLU A 126 -2.86 24.35 -29.78
C GLU A 126 -1.93 24.30 -31.00
#